data_AF-A0A1B7MF12-F1
#
_entry.id   AF-A0A1B7MF12-F1
#
_cell.length_a   1.000
_cell.length_b   1.000
_cell.length_c   1.000
_cell.angle_alpha   90.00
_cell.angle_beta   90.00
_cell.angle_gamma   90.00
#
_symmetry.space_group_name_H-M   'P 1'
#
loop_
_entity.id
_entity.type
_entity.pdbx_description
1 polymer ?
#
loop_
_entity_poly.entity_id
_entity_poly.type
_entity_poly.pdbx_seq_one_letter_code
_entity_poly.pdbx_strand_id
1 'polypeptide(L)'
;MYVLVCKINSHRTSQFNLIVGDLFKVKDDYGQYGDLAQELITWLHSKTHVLALLRELQLSTMGKTLAIIRAVLTRWLSHYLAYRRLLEVRPTLELLITRHEAGLQSTGNAQSRAKTSAAIATIKNPTFWHAMAR
;
A
#
# COMPACT_ATOMS: atom_id res chain seq x y z
N MET A 1 3.74 29.69 6.98
CA MET A 1 2.46 29.13 6.52
C MET A 1 2.35 29.40 5.03
N TYR A 2 2.85 28.49 4.18
CA TYR A 2 2.73 28.60 2.73
C TYR A 2 1.85 27.44 2.25
N VAL A 3 0.58 27.76 1.97
CA VAL A 3 -0.33 26.87 1.26
C VAL A 3 -0.10 27.13 -0.22
N LEU A 4 0.74 26.31 -0.85
CA LEU A 4 0.90 26.32 -2.31
C LEU A 4 -0.22 25.45 -2.90
N VAL A 5 -1.40 26.05 -3.12
CA VAL A 5 -2.44 25.46 -3.96
C VAL A 5 -1.96 25.52 -5.40
N CYS A 6 -1.35 24.44 -5.87
CA CYS A 6 -0.95 24.30 -7.27
C CYS A 6 -2.22 24.11 -8.13
N LYS A 7 -2.68 25.21 -8.71
CA LYS A 7 -3.76 25.26 -9.71
C LYS A 7 -3.18 24.78 -11.05
N ILE A 8 -3.19 23.46 -11.27
CA ILE A 8 -2.81 22.88 -12.56
C ILE A 8 -4.09 22.68 -13.38
N ASN A 9 -4.13 23.40 -14.51
CA ASN A 9 -5.22 23.47 -15.46
C ASN A 9 -5.75 22.09 -15.91
N SER A 10 -7.05 21.93 -15.75
CA SER A 10 -7.88 20.88 -16.33
C SER A 10 -7.97 21.06 -17.85
N HIS A 11 -7.51 20.07 -18.64
CA HIS A 11 -8.15 19.67 -19.92
C HIS A 11 -7.48 18.51 -20.68
N ARG A 12 -6.40 17.88 -20.18
CA ARG A 12 -5.72 16.77 -20.88
C ARG A 12 -5.40 15.52 -20.05
N THR A 13 -5.93 15.39 -18.85
CA THR A 13 -5.68 14.21 -17.98
C THR A 13 -6.74 13.12 -18.10
N SER A 14 -7.82 13.32 -18.88
CA SER A 14 -8.94 12.36 -18.92
C SER A 14 -8.69 11.17 -19.85
N GLN A 15 -8.12 11.37 -21.03
CA GLN A 15 -7.96 10.28 -22.02
C GLN A 15 -6.90 9.25 -21.62
N PHE A 16 -5.78 9.69 -21.05
CA PHE A 16 -4.76 8.78 -20.55
C PHE A 16 -5.32 7.88 -19.43
N ASN A 17 -6.23 8.43 -18.63
CA ASN A 17 -6.90 7.67 -17.58
C ASN A 17 -7.81 6.56 -18.11
N LEU A 18 -8.49 6.82 -19.22
CA LEU A 18 -9.37 5.87 -19.87
C LEU A 18 -8.57 4.76 -20.58
N ILE A 19 -7.52 5.14 -21.32
CA ILE A 19 -6.65 4.19 -22.02
C ILE A 19 -6.00 3.21 -21.03
N VAL A 20 -5.50 3.72 -19.90
CA VAL A 20 -4.88 2.85 -18.91
C VAL A 20 -5.93 2.04 -18.15
N GLY A 21 -7.09 2.63 -17.83
CA GLY A 21 -8.21 1.89 -17.25
C GLY A 21 -8.66 0.69 -18.10
N ASP A 22 -8.73 0.86 -19.43
CA ASP A 22 -9.10 -0.22 -20.34
C ASP A 22 -7.98 -1.26 -20.51
N LEU A 23 -6.70 -0.85 -20.49
CA LEU A 23 -5.56 -1.78 -20.48
C LEU A 23 -5.56 -2.70 -19.26
N PHE A 24 -6.02 -2.19 -18.11
CA PHE A 24 -6.13 -2.97 -16.87
C PHE A 24 -7.42 -3.79 -16.80
N LYS A 25 -8.54 -3.35 -17.37
CA LYS A 25 -9.77 -4.18 -17.50
C LYS A 25 -9.54 -5.45 -18.31
N VAL A 26 -8.61 -5.41 -19.27
CA VAL A 26 -8.22 -6.59 -20.06
C VAL A 26 -7.39 -7.60 -19.23
N LYS A 27 -6.84 -7.18 -18.08
CA LYS A 27 -6.10 -8.03 -17.14
C LYS A 27 -6.95 -8.27 -15.88
N ASP A 28 -8.00 -9.09 -16.02
CA ASP A 28 -9.03 -9.40 -15.01
C ASP A 28 -8.46 -9.84 -13.63
N ASP A 29 -7.24 -10.40 -13.60
CA ASP A 29 -6.53 -10.79 -12.37
C ASP A 29 -6.20 -9.61 -11.43
N TYR A 30 -6.15 -8.38 -11.93
CA TYR A 30 -5.77 -7.21 -11.13
C TYR A 30 -6.84 -6.81 -10.10
N GLY A 31 -8.10 -7.21 -10.31
CA GLY A 31 -9.21 -6.86 -9.41
C GLY A 31 -9.01 -7.41 -7.99
N GLN A 32 -8.84 -8.74 -7.88
CA GLN A 32 -8.68 -9.41 -6.59
C GLN A 32 -7.41 -8.97 -5.83
N TYR A 33 -6.28 -8.81 -6.52
CA TYR A 33 -5.03 -8.41 -5.88
C TYR A 33 -4.99 -6.90 -5.59
N GLY A 34 -5.68 -6.10 -6.39
CA GLY A 34 -5.85 -4.66 -6.17
C GLY A 34 -6.64 -4.37 -4.90
N ASP A 35 -7.70 -5.14 -4.64
CA ASP A 35 -8.48 -5.07 -3.41
C ASP A 35 -7.65 -5.48 -2.19
N LEU A 36 -6.91 -6.60 -2.27
CA LEU A 36 -5.99 -7.02 -1.20
C LEU A 36 -4.91 -5.98 -0.90
N ALA A 37 -4.34 -5.36 -1.93
CA ALA A 37 -3.37 -4.28 -1.77
C ALA A 37 -3.99 -3.04 -1.11
N GLN A 38 -5.24 -2.70 -1.47
CA GLN A 38 -5.96 -1.58 -0.87
C GLN A 38 -6.32 -1.84 0.59
N GLU A 39 -6.70 -3.06 0.94
CA GLU A 39 -6.92 -3.49 2.32
C GLU A 39 -5.63 -3.43 3.14
N LEU A 40 -4.52 -3.89 2.58
CA LEU A 40 -3.20 -3.84 3.21
C LEU A 40 -2.76 -2.39 3.47
N ILE A 41 -2.89 -1.51 2.47
CA ILE A 41 -2.62 -0.07 2.63
C ILE A 41 -3.54 0.53 3.70
N THR A 42 -4.83 0.17 3.70
CA THR A 42 -5.77 0.65 4.70
C THR A 42 -5.37 0.20 6.11
N TRP A 43 -4.96 -1.06 6.28
CA TRP A 43 -4.46 -1.58 7.55
C TRP A 43 -3.20 -0.85 8.01
N LEU A 44 -2.22 -0.63 7.13
CA LEU A 44 -1.00 0.11 7.43
C LEU A 44 -1.31 1.52 7.96
N HIS A 45 -2.28 2.20 7.35
CA HIS A 45 -2.71 3.53 7.78
C HIS A 45 -3.59 3.53 9.05
N SER A 46 -4.19 2.40 9.41
CA SER A 46 -5.10 2.31 10.57
C SER A 46 -4.38 2.35 11.92
N LYS A 47 -3.08 2.05 11.96
CA LYS A 47 -2.30 1.95 13.19
C LYS A 47 -1.07 2.86 13.09
N THR A 48 -1.12 3.99 13.78
CA THR A 48 0.01 4.93 13.90
C THR A 48 1.27 4.24 14.44
N HIS A 49 1.11 3.28 15.35
CA HIS A 49 2.22 2.46 15.88
C HIS A 49 2.91 1.61 14.79
N VAL A 50 2.15 1.01 13.86
CA VAL A 50 2.71 0.24 12.74
C VAL A 50 3.54 1.13 11.82
N LEU A 51 3.04 2.34 11.54
CA LEU A 51 3.78 3.32 10.74
C LEU A 51 5.07 3.77 11.45
N ALA A 52 5.06 3.94 12.77
CA ALA A 52 6.26 4.31 13.52
C ALA A 52 7.33 3.21 13.43
N LEU A 53 6.96 1.96 13.72
CA LEU A 53 7.87 0.80 13.60
C LEU A 53 8.41 0.66 12.17
N LEU A 54 7.55 0.82 11.17
CA LEU A 54 7.98 0.74 9.77
C LEU A 54 8.99 1.82 9.42
N ARG A 55 8.81 3.06 9.91
CA ARG A 55 9.77 4.16 9.69
C ARG A 55 11.13 3.87 10.32
N GLU A 56 11.16 3.33 11.53
CA GLU A 56 12.40 2.94 12.22
C GLU A 56 13.14 1.82 11.45
N LEU A 57 12.40 0.84 10.95
CA LEU A 57 12.97 -0.23 10.13
C LEU A 57 13.45 0.28 8.76
N GLN A 58 12.74 1.23 8.15
CA GLN A 58 13.16 1.86 6.90
C GLN A 58 14.44 2.68 7.07
N LEU A 59 14.54 3.46 8.15
CA LEU A 59 15.74 4.23 8.46
C LEU A 59 16.95 3.31 8.70
N SER A 60 16.78 2.24 9.47
CA SER A 60 17.86 1.30 9.76
C SER A 60 18.27 0.44 8.56
N THR A 61 17.34 0.08 7.68
CA THR A 61 17.61 -0.83 6.55
C THR A 61 17.97 -0.10 5.26
N MET A 62 17.31 1.03 4.97
CA MET A 62 17.38 1.73 3.68
C MET A 62 18.02 3.12 3.80
N GLY A 63 18.25 3.63 5.01
CA GLY A 63 18.75 4.99 5.25
C GLY A 63 17.77 6.10 4.87
N LYS A 64 16.54 5.75 4.46
CA LYS A 64 15.50 6.69 4.02
C LYS A 64 14.12 6.18 4.39
N THR A 65 13.20 7.10 4.63
CA THR A 65 11.81 6.79 4.93
C THR A 65 10.95 6.96 3.68
N LEU A 66 10.24 5.90 3.28
CA LEU A 66 9.28 5.96 2.17
C LEU A 66 7.87 6.06 2.74
N ALA A 67 7.15 7.10 2.35
CA ALA A 67 5.74 7.25 2.71
C ALA A 67 4.89 6.23 1.96
N ILE A 68 4.01 5.54 2.68
CA ILE A 68 2.96 4.71 2.07
C ILE A 68 1.92 5.66 1.49
N ILE A 69 1.66 5.53 0.19
CA ILE A 69 0.69 6.35 -0.53
C ILE A 69 -0.68 5.67 -0.43
N ARG A 70 -1.69 6.41 0.01
CA ARG A 70 -3.08 5.95 -0.07
C ARG A 70 -3.57 6.11 -1.49
N ALA A 71 -4.03 5.02 -2.10
CA ALA A 71 -4.68 5.09 -3.40
C ALA A 71 -5.99 5.91 -3.29
N VAL A 72 -6.19 6.84 -4.21
CA VAL A 72 -7.41 7.65 -4.31
C VAL A 72 -8.26 7.03 -5.43
N LEU A 73 -9.46 6.56 -5.06
CA LEU A 73 -10.37 5.78 -5.92
C LEU A 73 -10.61 6.38 -7.31
N THR A 74 -10.58 7.71 -7.44
CA THR A 74 -10.89 8.40 -8.71
C THR A 74 -9.70 8.57 -9.65
N ARG A 75 -8.50 8.09 -9.28
CA ARG A 75 -7.27 8.26 -10.07
C ARG A 75 -6.43 6.98 -10.07
N TRP A 76 -6.56 6.17 -11.10
CA TRP A 76 -5.76 4.95 -11.34
C TRP A 76 -4.23 5.18 -11.26
N LEU A 77 -3.71 6.38 -11.61
CA LEU A 77 -2.29 6.68 -11.44
C LEU A 77 -1.90 6.68 -9.96
N SER A 78 -2.80 7.10 -9.07
CA SER A 78 -2.61 7.01 -7.62
C SER A 78 -2.60 5.55 -7.16
N HIS A 79 -3.40 4.66 -7.74
CA HIS A 79 -3.33 3.22 -7.48
C HIS A 79 -2.00 2.64 -7.94
N TYR A 80 -1.57 2.93 -9.17
CA TYR A 80 -0.28 2.48 -9.69
C TYR A 80 0.90 2.94 -8.83
N LEU A 81 0.93 4.22 -8.46
CA LEU A 81 1.96 4.76 -7.58
C LEU A 81 1.92 4.14 -6.18
N ALA A 82 0.73 3.90 -5.62
CA ALA A 82 0.58 3.24 -4.34
C ALA A 82 1.12 1.80 -4.38
N TYR A 83 0.80 1.03 -5.41
CA TYR A 83 1.27 -0.35 -5.56
C TYR A 83 2.78 -0.41 -5.80
N ARG A 84 3.33 0.49 -6.63
CA ARG A 84 4.78 0.60 -6.81
C ARG A 84 5.50 0.90 -5.51
N ARG A 85 4.98 1.85 -4.72
CA ARG A 85 5.55 2.14 -3.39
C ARG A 85 5.42 0.95 -2.45
N LEU A 86 4.32 0.22 -2.50
CA LEU A 86 4.12 -0.99 -1.70
C LEU A 86 5.18 -2.06 -2.02
N LEU A 87 5.52 -2.24 -3.30
CA LEU A 87 6.60 -3.14 -3.73
C LEU A 87 7.98 -2.68 -3.24
N GLU A 88 8.28 -1.38 -3.28
CA GLU A 88 9.55 -0.84 -2.76
C GLU A 88 9.71 -1.04 -1.24
N VAL A 89 8.59 -1.05 -0.51
CA VAL A 89 8.57 -1.15 0.96
C VAL A 89 8.43 -2.61 1.43
N ARG A 90 8.17 -3.54 0.51
CA ARG A 90 8.08 -4.99 0.77
C ARG A 90 9.17 -5.55 1.70
N PRO A 91 10.48 -5.37 1.45
CA PRO A 91 11.51 -5.99 2.31
C PRO A 91 11.43 -5.48 3.75
N THR A 92 11.05 -4.22 3.95
CA THR A 92 10.86 -3.67 5.30
C THR A 92 9.57 -4.16 5.96
N LEU A 93 8.52 -4.42 5.18
CA LEU A 93 7.29 -5.04 5.69
C LEU A 93 7.52 -6.48 6.13
N GLU A 94 8.25 -7.26 5.34
CA GLU A 94 8.63 -8.63 5.69
C GLU A 94 9.44 -8.62 7.00
N LEU A 95 10.43 -7.73 7.13
CA LEU A 95 11.22 -7.57 8.36
C LEU A 95 10.38 -7.14 9.57
N LEU A 96 9.41 -6.25 9.37
CA LEU A 96 8.47 -5.83 10.42
C LEU A 96 7.71 -7.02 10.98
N ILE A 97 7.18 -7.87 10.10
CA ILE A 97 6.44 -9.07 10.51
C ILE A 97 7.38 -10.03 11.23
N THR A 98 8.58 -10.29 10.70
CA THR A 98 9.56 -11.16 11.36
C THR A 98 9.91 -10.71 12.78
N ARG A 99 10.02 -9.39 13.02
CA ARG A 99 10.43 -8.86 14.33
C ARG A 99 9.28 -8.60 15.31
N HIS A 100 8.09 -8.27 14.81
CA HIS A 100 7.02 -7.72 15.65
C HIS A 100 5.67 -8.44 15.53
N GLU A 101 5.56 -9.57 14.80
CA GLU A 101 4.28 -10.29 14.58
C GLU A 101 3.48 -10.51 15.88
N ALA A 102 4.11 -11.01 16.94
CA ALA A 102 3.43 -11.27 18.22
C ALA A 102 2.86 -9.99 18.86
N GLY A 103 3.60 -8.87 18.80
CA GLY A 103 3.15 -7.58 19.33
C GLY A 103 2.04 -6.93 18.49
N LEU A 104 2.06 -7.17 17.17
CA LEU A 104 1.02 -6.69 16.27
C LEU A 104 -0.31 -7.43 16.49
N GLN A 105 -0.26 -8.74 16.75
CA GLN A 105 -1.43 -9.58 16.97
C GLN A 105 -2.06 -9.39 18.36
N SER A 106 -1.30 -8.99 19.37
CA SER A 106 -1.82 -8.73 20.72
C SER A 106 -2.55 -7.38 20.82
N THR A 107 -2.33 -6.48 19.87
CA THR A 107 -2.81 -5.08 19.93
C THR A 107 -4.23 -4.90 19.36
N GLY A 108 -5.16 -4.47 20.20
CA GLY A 108 -6.52 -4.04 19.82
C GLY A 108 -7.63 -5.06 20.11
N ASN A 109 -8.84 -4.74 19.63
CA ASN A 109 -10.03 -5.59 19.76
C ASN A 109 -10.02 -6.78 18.77
N ALA A 110 -10.93 -7.74 18.94
CA ALA A 110 -10.99 -8.96 18.12
C ALA A 110 -11.03 -8.66 16.60
N GLN A 111 -11.80 -7.66 16.18
CA GLN A 111 -11.87 -7.24 14.77
C GLN A 111 -10.53 -6.69 14.26
N SER A 112 -9.84 -5.87 15.06
CA SER A 112 -8.51 -5.37 14.71
C SER A 112 -7.49 -6.51 14.61
N ARG A 113 -7.58 -7.53 15.46
CA ARG A 113 -6.67 -8.69 15.41
C ARG A 113 -6.92 -9.51 14.16
N ALA A 114 -8.17 -9.71 13.77
CA ALA A 114 -8.53 -10.37 12.51
C ALA A 114 -7.96 -9.62 11.30
N LYS A 115 -8.10 -8.27 11.25
CA LYS A 115 -7.51 -7.44 10.18
C LYS A 115 -5.98 -7.52 10.16
N THR A 116 -5.33 -7.52 11.33
CA THR A 116 -3.88 -7.72 11.42
C THR A 116 -3.46 -9.10 10.91
N SER A 117 -4.18 -10.15 11.28
CA SER A 117 -3.91 -11.51 10.80
C SER A 117 -4.03 -11.60 9.27
N ALA A 118 -5.10 -11.03 8.70
CA ALA A 118 -5.30 -10.96 7.26
C ALA A 118 -4.16 -10.19 6.57
N ALA A 119 -3.76 -9.03 7.09
CA ALA A 119 -2.66 -8.25 6.53
C ALA A 119 -1.31 -9.00 6.58
N ILE A 120 -1.03 -9.69 7.69
CA ILE A 120 0.17 -10.53 7.83
C ILE A 120 0.14 -11.69 6.83
N ALA A 121 -1.00 -12.34 6.65
CA ALA A 121 -1.17 -13.41 5.66
C ALA A 121 -0.92 -12.89 4.23
N THR A 122 -1.43 -11.71 3.89
CA THR A 122 -1.17 -11.05 2.59
C THR A 122 0.32 -10.75 2.40
N ILE A 123 1.00 -10.21 3.42
CA ILE A 123 2.46 -9.93 3.35
C ILE A 123 3.27 -11.22 3.19
N LYS A 124 2.88 -12.31 3.85
CA LYS A 124 3.57 -13.61 3.74
C LYS A 124 3.26 -14.35 2.44
N ASN A 125 2.26 -13.93 1.66
CA ASN A 125 1.85 -14.61 0.44
C ASN A 125 2.76 -14.21 -0.76
N PRO A 126 3.61 -15.10 -1.28
CA PRO A 126 4.48 -14.79 -2.41
C PRO A 126 3.70 -14.57 -3.71
N THR A 127 2.57 -15.26 -3.90
CA THR A 127 1.73 -15.14 -5.11
C THR A 127 1.15 -13.73 -5.23
N PHE A 128 0.78 -13.12 -4.11
CA PHE A 128 0.33 -11.73 -4.07
C PHE A 128 1.40 -10.77 -4.61
N TRP A 129 2.65 -10.89 -4.14
CA TRP A 129 3.74 -10.04 -4.60
C TRP A 129 4.09 -10.27 -6.08
N HIS A 130 4.04 -11.52 -6.55
CA HIS A 130 4.25 -11.83 -7.97
C HIS A 130 3.17 -11.23 -8.86
N ALA A 131 1.90 -11.28 -8.42
CA ALA A 131 0.79 -10.70 -9.17
C ALA A 131 0.89 -9.17 -9.25
N MET A 132 1.34 -8.50 -8.18
CA MET A 132 1.52 -7.05 -8.18
C MET A 132 2.73 -6.55 -8.99
N ALA A 133 3.74 -7.39 -9.19
CA ALA A 133 4.97 -7.02 -9.89
C ALA A 133 4.87 -7.16 -11.44
N ARG A 134 3.73 -7.62 -11.95
CA ARG A 134 3.48 -7.96 -13.36
C ARG A 134 2.76 -6.84 -14.12
#